data_AF-A0A3M1ACY7-F1
#
_entry.id   AF-A0A3M1ACY7-F1
#
_cell.length_a   1.000
_cell.length_b   1.000
_cell.length_c   1.000
_cell.angle_alpha   90.00
_cell.angle_beta   90.00
_cell.angle_gamma   90.00
#
_symmetry.space_group_name_H-M   'P 1'
#
loop_
_entity.id
_entity.type
_entity.pdbx_description
1 polymer ?
#
loop_
_entity_poly.entity_id
_entity_poly.type
_entity_poly.pdbx_seq_one_letter_code
_entity_poly.pdbx_strand_id
1 'polypeptide(L)' 'MGDISEFPLPIRLFLKTYRWRKIDPIPWTPLKKPLDQCKLALVSTAGFVLPDQKPFDNTIKGGDWSYRIIPDDIDLKVLI' A
#
# COMPACT_ATOMS: atom_id res chain seq x y z
N MET A 1 3.64 11.01 -7.89
CA MET A 1 4.51 9.83 -8.12
C MET A 1 5.81 10.37 -8.65
N GLY A 2 6.95 10.07 -8.04
CA GLY A 2 8.25 10.61 -8.46
C GLY A 2 8.66 10.09 -9.84
N ASP A 3 9.32 10.94 -10.64
CA ASP A 3 9.84 10.58 -11.96
C ASP A 3 11.20 9.86 -11.85
N ILE A 4 11.47 8.91 -12.75
CA ILE A 4 12.74 8.15 -12.74
C ILE A 4 13.96 9.08 -12.93
N SER A 5 13.80 10.25 -13.56
CA SER A 5 14.84 11.26 -13.71
C SER A 5 15.31 11.87 -12.39
N GLU A 6 14.54 11.74 -11.31
CA GLU A 6 14.89 12.22 -9.96
C GLU A 6 16.03 11.39 -9.33
N PHE A 7 16.32 10.18 -9.86
CA PHE A 7 17.35 9.30 -9.30
C PHE A 7 18.73 9.49 -9.94
N PRO A 8 19.83 9.27 -9.17
CA PRO A 8 21.19 9.19 -9.72
C PRO A 8 21.33 8.17 -10.87
N LEU A 9 22.25 8.44 -11.80
CA LEU A 9 22.51 7.60 -12.98
C LEU A 9 22.65 6.08 -12.69
N PRO A 10 23.36 5.63 -11.63
CA PRO A 10 23.47 4.21 -11.34
C PRO A 10 22.13 3.54 -11.04
N ILE A 11 21.25 4.23 -10.30
CA ILE A 11 19.91 3.74 -9.98
C ILE A 11 19.06 3.69 -11.24
N ARG A 12 19.12 4.73 -12.07
CA ARG A 12 18.39 4.74 -13.36
C ARG A 12 18.80 3.57 -14.25
N LEU A 13 20.10 3.27 -14.33
CA LEU A 13 20.59 2.14 -15.13
C LEU A 13 20.15 0.79 -14.55
N PHE A 14 20.19 0.64 -13.22
CA PHE A 14 19.67 -0.54 -12.53
C PHE A 14 18.17 -0.75 -12.77
N LEU A 15 17.34 0.29 -12.61
CA LEU A 15 15.89 0.20 -12.81
C LEU A 15 15.50 -0.16 -14.25
N LYS A 16 16.30 0.25 -15.24
CA LYS A 16 16.10 -0.12 -16.65
C LYS A 16 16.28 -1.61 -16.92
N THR A 17 17.18 -2.27 -16.18
CA THR A 17 17.47 -3.71 -16.33
C THR A 17 16.76 -4.57 -15.28
N TYR A 18 16.16 -3.93 -14.27
CA TYR A 18 15.42 -4.61 -13.21
C TYR A 18 14.27 -5.44 -13.79
N ARG A 19 14.17 -6.69 -13.37
CA ARG A 19 13.10 -7.60 -13.77
C ARG A 19 11.84 -7.29 -12.99
N TRP A 20 11.11 -6.27 -13.45
CA TRP A 20 9.81 -5.93 -12.91
C TRP A 20 8.87 -7.14 -13.00
N ARG A 21 8.14 -7.39 -11.90
CA ARG A 21 7.07 -8.39 -11.92
C ARG A 21 6.01 -7.92 -12.91
N LYS A 22 5.79 -8.70 -13.96
CA LYS A 22 4.67 -8.52 -14.90
C LYS A 22 3.58 -9.50 -14.52
N ILE A 23 2.37 -9.00 -14.31
CA ILE A 23 1.18 -9.81 -14.07
C ILE A 23 0.28 -9.62 -15.29
N ASP A 24 0.11 -10.67 -16.06
CA ASP A 24 -0.73 -10.68 -17.26
C ASP A 24 -1.35 -12.08 -17.44
N PRO A 25 -2.70 -12.22 -17.42
CA PRO A 25 -3.67 -11.15 -17.22
C PRO A 25 -3.69 -10.65 -15.77
N ILE A 26 -4.07 -9.38 -15.61
CA ILE A 26 -4.38 -8.84 -14.27
C ILE A 26 -5.58 -9.65 -13.75
N PRO A 27 -5.49 -10.27 -12.55
CA PRO A 27 -6.58 -11.07 -11.99
C PRO A 27 -7.72 -10.16 -11.52
N TRP A 28 -8.49 -9.66 -12.48
CA TRP A 28 -9.63 -8.80 -12.26
C TRP A 28 -10.90 -9.64 -12.12
N THR A 29 -11.62 -9.44 -11.02
CA THR A 29 -12.95 -10.04 -10.82
C THR A 29 -14.00 -8.94 -10.96
N PRO A 30 -14.89 -9.00 -11.97
CA PRO A 30 -15.97 -8.04 -12.10
C PRO A 30 -16.91 -8.06 -10.90
N LEU A 31 -17.44 -6.88 -10.54
CA LEU A 31 -18.50 -6.79 -9.53
C LEU A 31 -19.76 -7.49 -10.02
N LYS A 32 -20.35 -8.32 -9.15
CA LYS A 32 -21.60 -9.05 -9.44
C LYS A 32 -22.86 -8.29 -9.05
N LYS A 33 -22.71 -7.14 -8.38
CA LYS A 33 -23.81 -6.30 -7.88
C LYS A 33 -23.41 -4.82 -7.87
N PRO A 34 -24.39 -3.90 -7.86
CA PRO A 34 -24.13 -2.47 -7.70
C PRO A 34 -23.34 -2.12 -6.44
N LEU A 35 -22.59 -1.02 -6.48
CA LEU A 35 -21.67 -0.62 -5.40
C LEU A 35 -22.38 -0.32 -4.07
N ASP A 36 -23.57 0.26 -4.13
CA ASP A 36 -24.44 0.55 -2.98
C ASP A 36 -24.93 -0.71 -2.26
N GLN A 37 -24.82 -1.88 -2.88
CA GLN A 37 -25.13 -3.18 -2.29
C GLN A 37 -23.88 -3.93 -1.82
N CYS A 38 -22.67 -3.38 -2.00
CA CYS A 38 -21.41 -3.99 -1.60
C CYS A 38 -21.04 -3.68 -0.14
N LYS A 39 -20.24 -4.57 0.47
CA LYS A 39 -19.45 -4.23 1.65
C LYS A 39 -18.08 -3.82 1.15
N LEU A 40 -17.63 -2.62 1.53
CA LEU A 40 -16.36 -2.05 1.08
C LEU A 40 -15.31 -2.20 2.20
N ALA A 41 -14.08 -2.53 1.81
CA ALA A 41 -12.90 -2.37 2.65
C ALA A 41 -11.85 -1.61 1.85
N LEU A 42 -11.18 -0.64 2.48
CA LEU A 42 -10.06 0.08 1.88
C LEU A 42 -8.76 -0.43 2.51
N VAL A 43 -7.80 -0.82 1.66
CA VAL A 43 -6.45 -1.21 2.09
C VAL A 43 -5.47 -0.17 1.56
N SER A 44 -4.62 0.34 2.45
CA SER A 44 -3.62 1.37 2.14
C SER A 44 -2.26 0.99 2.71
N THR A 45 -1.19 1.42 2.05
CA THR A 45 0.19 1.30 2.53
C THR A 45 0.70 2.61 3.14
N ALA A 46 -0.19 3.51 3.56
CA ALA A 46 0.16 4.81 4.16
C ALA A 46 0.79 4.69 5.55
N GLY A 47 0.67 3.53 6.21
CA GLY A 47 1.34 3.27 7.49
C GLY A 47 0.65 3.86 8.73
N PHE A 48 -0.63 4.26 8.63
CA PHE A 48 -1.39 4.78 9.76
C PHE A 48 -1.59 3.75 10.87
N VAL A 49 -1.45 4.21 12.11
CA VAL A 49 -1.74 3.41 13.32
C VAL A 49 -2.59 4.20 14.30
N LEU A 50 -3.44 3.51 15.07
CA LEU A 50 -4.06 4.11 16.26
C LEU A 50 -3.05 4.16 17.42
N PRO A 51 -3.21 5.08 18.39
CA PRO A 51 -2.29 5.22 19.52
C PRO A 51 -2.14 3.96 20.39
N ASP A 52 -3.17 3.10 20.43
CA ASP A 52 -3.21 1.84 21.18
C ASP A 52 -2.73 0.64 20.36
N GLN A 53 -2.48 0.82 19.06
CA GLN A 53 -1.97 -0.21 18.19
C GLN A 53 -0.45 -0.25 18.22
N LYS A 54 0.11 -1.46 18.04
CA LYS A 54 1.55 -1.62 17.88
C LYS A 54 2.02 -0.84 16.62
N PRO A 55 3.05 0.02 16.69
CA PRO A 55 3.62 0.64 15.49
C PRO A 55 4.16 -0.41 14.50
N PHE A 56 4.30 -0.03 13.23
CA PHE A 56 4.96 -0.87 12.23
C PHE A 56 6.46 -1.00 12.52
N ASP A 57 6.99 -2.21 12.37
CA ASP A 57 8.39 -2.51 12.63
C ASP A 57 9.27 -2.11 11.43
N ASN A 58 9.99 -1.00 11.58
CA ASN A 58 10.90 -0.48 10.55
C ASN A 58 12.24 -1.24 10.46
N THR A 59 12.51 -2.19 11.36
CA THR A 59 13.73 -3.00 11.35
C THR A 59 13.61 -4.22 10.44
N ILE A 60 12.39 -4.59 10.04
CA ILE A 60 12.15 -5.72 9.15
C ILE A 60 12.66 -5.38 7.75
N LYS A 61 13.63 -6.17 7.28
CA LYS A 61 14.17 -6.03 5.92
C LYS A 61 13.07 -6.32 4.90
N GLY A 62 12.73 -5.32 4.10
CA GLY A 62 11.62 -5.38 3.14
C GLY A 62 10.29 -4.82 3.66
N GLY A 63 10.24 -4.34 4.91
CA GLY A 63 9.07 -3.74 5.54
C GLY A 63 8.25 -4.71 6.38
N ASP A 64 7.54 -4.17 7.36
CA ASP A 64 6.54 -4.90 8.15
C ASP A 64 5.35 -5.29 7.26
N TRP A 65 5.05 -6.59 7.20
CA TRP A 65 3.96 -7.16 6.39
C TRP A 65 2.63 -7.29 7.14
N SER A 66 2.59 -6.90 8.42
CA SER A 66 1.37 -6.87 9.20
C SER A 66 0.43 -5.75 8.75
N TYR A 67 -0.79 -5.74 9.27
CA TYR A 67 -1.78 -4.69 8.99
C TYR A 67 -2.37 -4.15 10.28
N ARG A 68 -2.98 -2.97 10.21
CA ARG A 68 -3.79 -2.39 11.28
C ARG A 68 -5.18 -2.13 10.75
N ILE A 69 -6.18 -2.47 11.57
CA ILE A 69 -7.58 -2.17 11.26
C ILE A 69 -7.88 -0.81 11.85
N ILE A 70 -8.34 0.11 11.01
CA ILE A 70 -8.81 1.42 11.43
C ILE A 70 -10.35 1.38 11.36
N PRO A 71 -11.07 1.54 12.48
CA PRO A 71 -12.52 1.64 12.46
C PRO A 71 -12.98 2.86 11.65
N ASP A 72 -14.17 2.79 11.06
CA ASP A 72 -14.72 3.82 10.18
C ASP A 72 -15.29 5.03 10.95
N ASP A 73 -15.43 4.93 12.27
CA ASP A 73 -15.99 5.94 13.16
C ASP A 73 -14.93 6.72 13.97
N ILE A 74 -13.63 6.53 13.69
CA ILE A 74 -12.56 7.22 14.43
C ILE A 74 -12.34 8.66 13.95
N ASP A 75 -11.98 9.56 14.87
CA ASP A 75 -11.48 10.90 14.50
C ASP A 75 -10.09 10.77 13.86
N LEU A 76 -10.00 10.99 12.55
CA LEU A 76 -8.77 10.81 11.76
C LEU A 76 -7.56 11.59 12.32
N LYS A 77 -7.78 12.63 13.14
CA LYS A 77 -6.69 13.38 13.79
C LYS A 77 -5.93 12.57 14.84
N VAL A 78 -6.47 11.45 15.30
CA VAL A 78 -5.81 10.59 16.30
C VAL A 78 -4.82 9.60 15.67
N LEU A 79 -4.84 9.46 14.34
CA LEU A 79 -3.91 8.57 13.63
C LEU A 79 -2.48 9.11 13.71
N ILE A 80 -1.54 8.19 13.89
CA ILE A 80 -0.08 8.43 13.92
C ILE A 80 0.55 7.84 12.66
#